data_AF-A0A386ZNR3-F1
#
_entry.id   AF-A0A386ZNR3-F1
#
_cell.length_a   1.000
_cell.length_b   1.000
_cell.length_c   1.000
_cell.angle_alpha   90.00
_cell.angle_beta   90.00
_cell.angle_gamma   90.00
#
_symmetry.space_group_name_H-M   'P 1'
#
loop_
_entity.id
_entity.type
_entity.pdbx_description
1 polymer ?
#
loop_
_entity_poly.entity_id
_entity_poly.type
_entity_poly.pdbx_seq_one_letter_code
_entity_poly.pdbx_strand_id
1 'polypeptide(L)'
;MSTRKVSLTLPEELLTRAENAVARGEARSVSAYIAAAAGSGEARTSTAEVLARWSSEHGAGTPEERAEAERRVRALFDRTDARLRGPGAA
;
A
#
# COMPACT_ATOMS: atom_id res chain seq x y z
N MET A 1 4.20 -20.51 -9.76
CA MET A 1 4.58 -20.64 -8.33
C MET A 1 4.20 -22.03 -7.85
N SER A 2 5.06 -22.67 -7.04
CA SER A 2 4.74 -23.97 -6.44
C SER A 2 3.98 -23.75 -5.12
N THR A 3 2.90 -24.48 -4.90
CA THR A 3 2.12 -24.42 -3.65
C THR A 3 2.42 -25.63 -2.77
N ARG A 4 2.72 -25.40 -1.49
CA ARG A 4 2.91 -26.46 -0.49
C ARG A 4 1.85 -26.34 0.61
N LYS A 5 1.21 -27.46 0.97
CA LYS A 5 0.32 -27.51 2.14
C LYS A 5 1.14 -27.51 3.43
N VAL A 6 0.70 -26.70 4.38
CA VAL A 6 1.29 -26.59 5.72
C VAL A 6 0.17 -26.61 6.75
N SER A 7 0.43 -27.18 7.92
CA SER A 7 -0.45 -27.09 9.10
C SER A 7 0.12 -26.05 10.04
N LEU A 8 -0.72 -25.15 10.53
CA LEU A 8 -0.33 -24.04 11.41
C LEU A 8 -1.25 -24.03 12.63
N THR A 9 -0.68 -23.71 13.80
CA THR A 9 -1.46 -23.43 15.00
C THR A 9 -1.65 -21.92 15.09
N LEU A 10 -2.89 -21.47 15.21
CA LEU A 10 -3.26 -20.06 15.29
C LEU A 10 -4.18 -19.83 16.49
N PRO A 11 -4.17 -18.61 17.08
CA PRO A 11 -5.20 -18.17 18.01
C PRO A 11 -6.59 -18.36 17.42
N GLU A 12 -7.54 -18.81 18.25
CA GLU A 12 -8.91 -19.12 17.83
C GLU A 12 -9.60 -17.88 17.25
N GLU A 13 -9.32 -16.70 17.79
CA GLU A 13 -9.89 -15.43 17.36
C GLU A 13 -9.50 -15.08 15.92
N LEU A 14 -8.30 -15.46 15.48
CA LEU A 14 -7.86 -15.26 14.10
C LEU A 14 -8.57 -16.21 13.15
N LEU A 15 -8.82 -17.46 13.58
CA LEU A 15 -9.57 -18.43 12.80
C LEU A 15 -11.02 -17.96 12.63
N THR A 16 -11.67 -17.53 13.72
CA THR A 16 -13.03 -16.97 13.70
C THR A 16 -13.14 -15.77 12.77
N ARG A 17 -12.13 -14.88 12.76
CA ARG A 17 -12.11 -13.73 11.83
C ARG A 17 -12.06 -14.19 10.37
N ALA A 18 -11.21 -15.18 10.06
CA ALA A 18 -11.08 -15.71 8.71
C ALA A 18 -12.37 -16.40 8.24
N GLU A 19 -12.99 -17.20 9.11
CA GLU A 19 -14.27 -17.87 8.84
C GLU A 19 -15.39 -16.86 8.59
N ASN A 20 -15.48 -15.81 9.41
CA ASN A 20 -16.45 -14.74 9.22
C ASN A 20 -16.24 -13.99 7.89
N ALA A 21 -15.00 -13.76 7.47
CA ALA A 21 -14.70 -13.14 6.18
C ALA A 21 -15.13 -14.04 5.00
N VAL A 22 -14.96 -15.36 5.13
CA VAL A 22 -15.47 -16.32 4.14
C VAL A 22 -16.99 -16.32 4.11
N ALA A 23 -17.66 -16.33 5.26
CA ALA A 23 -19.11 -16.29 5.35
C ALA A 23 -19.73 -15.03 4.73
N ARG A 24 -19.04 -13.88 4.84
CA ARG A 24 -19.44 -12.62 4.18
C ARG A 24 -19.08 -12.54 2.69
N GLY A 25 -18.42 -13.56 2.13
CA GLY A 25 -17.98 -13.58 0.74
C GLY A 25 -16.76 -12.69 0.46
N GLU A 26 -16.10 -12.16 1.49
CA GLU A 26 -14.91 -11.30 1.37
C GLU A 26 -13.64 -12.12 1.04
N ALA A 27 -13.66 -13.43 1.32
CA ALA A 27 -12.58 -14.36 1.00
C ALA A 27 -13.12 -15.66 0.42
N ARG A 28 -12.37 -16.24 -0.53
CA ARG A 28 -12.72 -17.52 -1.18
C ARG A 28 -12.54 -18.75 -0.26
N SER A 29 -11.67 -18.65 0.74
CA SER A 29 -11.42 -19.68 1.75
C SER A 29 -10.58 -19.11 2.91
N VAL A 30 -10.51 -19.84 4.02
CA VAL A 30 -9.64 -19.48 5.17
C VAL A 30 -8.17 -19.41 4.76
N SER A 31 -7.68 -20.37 3.96
CA SER A 31 -6.31 -20.33 3.44
C SER A 31 -6.06 -19.11 2.56
N ALA A 32 -7.03 -18.70 1.73
CA ALA A 32 -6.92 -17.52 0.90
C ALA A 32 -6.90 -16.22 1.73
N TYR A 33 -7.71 -16.16 2.79
CA TYR A 33 -7.70 -15.05 3.75
C TYR A 33 -6.33 -14.93 4.44
N ILE A 34 -5.79 -16.04 4.96
CA ILE A 34 -4.49 -16.07 5.64
C ILE A 34 -3.35 -15.71 4.68
N ALA A 35 -3.37 -16.22 3.45
CA ALA A 35 -2.35 -15.89 2.44
C ALA A 35 -2.36 -14.40 2.09
N ALA A 36 -3.55 -13.79 1.95
CA ALA A 36 -3.67 -12.36 1.71
C ALA A 36 -3.18 -11.52 2.91
N ALA A 37 -3.49 -11.96 4.13
CA ALA A 37 -3.00 -11.34 5.36
C ALA A 37 -1.47 -11.46 5.50
N ALA A 38 -0.89 -12.59 5.13
CA ALA A 38 0.56 -12.81 5.15
C ALA A 38 1.26 -11.94 4.08
N GLY A 39 0.72 -11.88 2.86
CA GLY A 39 1.26 -11.04 1.78
C GLY A 39 1.13 -9.53 2.07
N SER A 40 0.10 -9.11 2.78
CA SER A 40 0.00 -7.73 3.29
C SER A 40 0.93 -7.47 4.48
N GLY A 41 1.32 -8.51 5.21
CA GLY A 41 2.38 -8.46 6.22
C GLY A 41 3.78 -8.24 5.63
N GLU A 42 4.07 -8.83 4.46
CA GLU A 42 5.30 -8.55 3.68
C GLU A 42 5.31 -7.14 3.07
N ALA A 43 4.13 -6.56 2.84
CA ALA A 43 3.98 -5.17 2.40
C ALA A 43 4.16 -4.13 3.52
N ARG A 44 4.63 -4.53 4.71
CA ARG A 44 5.05 -3.58 5.77
C ARG A 44 6.49 -3.11 5.58
N THR A 45 6.94 -2.90 4.34
CA THR A 45 8.05 -1.97 4.13
C THR A 45 7.51 -0.59 4.46
N SER A 46 7.98 0.01 5.54
CA SER A 46 7.56 1.38 5.89
C SER A 46 7.90 2.32 4.73
N THR A 47 7.15 3.40 4.56
CA THR A 47 7.48 4.42 3.55
C THR A 47 8.94 4.88 3.69
N ALA A 48 9.46 4.94 4.92
CA ALA A 48 10.85 5.24 5.21
C ALA A 48 11.83 4.20 4.63
N GLU A 49 11.54 2.91 4.77
CA GLU A 49 12.37 1.84 4.20
C GLU A 49 12.32 1.82 2.67
N VAL A 50 11.17 2.10 2.07
CA VAL A 50 11.05 2.25 0.60
C VAL A 50 11.93 3.40 0.11
N LEU A 51 11.85 4.55 0.77
CA LEU A 51 12.64 5.73 0.44
C LEU A 51 14.14 5.52 0.67
N ALA A 52 14.52 4.85 1.76
CA ALA A 52 15.91 4.52 2.05
C ALA A 52 16.50 3.60 0.98
N ARG A 53 15.75 2.58 0.56
CA ARG A 53 16.16 1.70 -0.55
C ARG A 53 16.34 2.47 -1.85
N TRP A 54 15.36 3.29 -2.24
CA TRP A 54 15.48 4.10 -3.46
C TRP A 54 16.65 5.07 -3.43
N SER A 55 16.90 5.72 -2.29
CA SER A 55 18.06 6.59 -2.11
C SER A 55 19.38 5.83 -2.18
N SER A 56 19.41 4.57 -1.74
CA SER A 56 20.61 3.72 -1.85
C SER A 56 20.89 3.28 -3.29
N GLU A 57 19.84 3.04 -4.08
CA GLU A 57 19.94 2.59 -5.47
C GLU A 57 20.29 3.73 -6.44
N HIS A 58 19.77 4.94 -6.20
CA HIS A 58 19.85 6.06 -7.15
C HIS A 58 20.66 7.26 -6.62
N GLY A 59 21.12 7.20 -5.36
CA GLY A 59 21.77 8.33 -4.69
C GLY A 59 20.78 9.40 -4.25
N ALA A 60 21.28 10.40 -3.50
CA ALA A 60 20.51 11.60 -3.22
C ALA A 60 20.52 12.50 -4.47
N GLY A 61 19.34 12.84 -4.99
CA GLY A 61 19.21 13.76 -6.13
C GLY A 61 19.88 15.12 -5.85
N THR A 62 20.36 15.77 -6.90
CA THR A 62 21.05 17.06 -6.78
C THR A 62 20.11 18.16 -6.28
N PRO A 63 20.65 19.27 -5.71
CA PRO A 63 19.83 20.41 -5.33
C PRO A 63 18.94 20.95 -6.46
N GLU A 64 19.45 20.92 -7.70
CA GLU A 64 18.76 21.37 -8.90
C GLU A 64 17.58 20.43 -9.25
N GLU A 65 17.81 19.11 -9.20
CA GLU A 65 16.77 18.10 -9.43
C GLU A 65 15.67 18.18 -8.37
N ARG A 66 16.06 18.42 -7.11
CA ARG A 66 15.12 18.59 -6.01
C ARG A 66 14.26 19.85 -6.20
N ALA A 67 14.88 20.96 -6.57
CA ALA A 67 14.16 22.20 -6.87
C ALA A 67 13.19 22.03 -8.06
N GLU A 68 13.59 21.26 -9.08
CA GLU A 68 12.71 20.94 -10.20
C GLU A 68 11.53 20.04 -9.79
N ALA A 69 11.77 19.01 -8.99
CA ALA A 69 10.74 18.13 -8.45
C ALA A 69 9.71 18.92 -7.63
N GLU A 70 10.16 19.82 -6.75
CA GLU A 70 9.28 20.67 -5.96
C GLU A 70 8.40 21.58 -6.83
N ARG A 71 8.96 22.17 -7.89
CA ARG A 71 8.17 22.98 -8.85
C ARG A 71 7.09 22.15 -9.54
N ARG A 72 7.42 20.93 -9.98
CA ARG A 72 6.47 20.03 -10.65
C ARG A 72 5.33 19.61 -9.71
N VAL A 73 5.65 19.28 -8.46
CA VAL A 73 4.66 18.92 -7.44
C VAL A 73 3.70 20.09 -7.17
N ARG A 74 4.22 21.32 -6.99
CA ARG A 74 3.38 22.52 -6.83
C ARG A 74 2.42 22.71 -8.00
N ALA A 75 2.93 22.63 -9.23
CA ALA A 75 2.09 22.78 -10.43
C ALA A 75 0.99 21.72 -10.55
N LEU A 76 1.20 20.50 -10.04
CA LEU A 76 0.17 19.46 -9.97
C LEU A 76 -0.93 19.81 -8.97
N PHE A 77 -0.55 20.31 -7.78
CA PHE A 77 -1.51 20.75 -6.77
C PHE A 77 -2.31 21.96 -7.24
N ASP A 78 -1.65 22.98 -7.80
CA ASP A 78 -2.30 24.19 -8.30
C ASP A 78 -3.36 23.86 -9.37
N ARG A 79 -3.05 22.92 -10.28
CA ARG A 79 -4.00 22.44 -11.28
C ARG A 79 -5.19 21.71 -10.67
N THR A 80 -4.96 20.94 -9.61
CA THR A 80 -6.01 20.18 -8.92
C THR A 80 -6.93 21.14 -8.15
N ASP A 81 -6.36 22.11 -7.46
CA ASP A 81 -7.10 23.17 -6.76
C ASP A 81 -7.92 24.01 -7.74
N ALA A 82 -7.35 24.39 -8.88
CA ALA A 82 -8.08 25.13 -9.92
C ALA A 82 -9.29 24.34 -10.45
N ARG A 83 -9.20 23.02 -10.57
CA ARG A 83 -10.33 22.16 -10.95
C ARG A 83 -11.40 22.08 -9.87
N LEU A 84 -11.00 21.99 -8.60
CA LEU A 84 -11.93 21.95 -7.47
C LEU A 84 -12.63 23.30 -7.23
N ARG A 85 -12.03 24.40 -7.69
CA ARG A 85 -12.62 25.76 -7.63
C ARG A 85 -13.45 26.13 -8.89
N GLY A 86 -13.76 25.17 -9.76
CA GLY A 86 -14.60 25.37 -10.96
C GLY A 86 -16.05 25.80 -10.67
N PRO A 87 -16.79 26.29 -11.68
CA PRO A 87 -17.94 27.20 -11.52
C PRO A 87 -19.18 26.48 -10.96
N GLY A 88 -19.32 26.50 -9.64
CA GLY A 88 -20.48 25.97 -8.94
C GLY A 88 -20.63 26.47 -7.50
N ALA A 89 -19.94 27.56 -7.15
CA ALA A 89 -20.02 28.20 -5.85
C ALA A 89 -20.29 29.70 -6.03
N ALA A 90 -21.49 30.02 -6.52
CA ALA A 90 -22.13 31.32 -6.42
C ALA A 90 -23.65 31.11 -6.48
#